data_AF-A0A0N0VJG2-F1
#
_entry.id   AF-A0A0N0VJG2-F1
#
_cell.length_a   1.000
_cell.length_b   1.000
_cell.length_c   1.000
_cell.angle_alpha   90.00
_cell.angle_beta   90.00
_cell.angle_gamma   90.00
#
_symmetry.space_group_name_H-M   'P 1'
#
loop_
_entity.id
_entity.type
_entity.pdbx_description
1 polymer ?
#
loop_
_entity_poly.entity_id
_entity_poly.type
_entity_poly.pdbx_seq_one_letter_code
_entity_poly.pdbx_strand_id
1 'polypeptide(L)'
;MKTQTTMYQALLAAECCDTHATLILQTLDIPKDLRLLFEPGRLLMTDGVQALQAVGLLDGLPYLIRHLLCDWGNLKAAQWAVNLQSLQNGEGLLSIYYAGGNDEICLYLYSAPSRAFTLMLLADELDCMQHLQTQR
;
A
#
# COMPACT_ATOMS: atom_id res chain seq x y z
N MET A 1 -13.65 5.34 -21.25
CA MET A 1 -13.88 4.98 -19.84
C MET A 1 -12.70 4.12 -19.42
N LYS A 2 -11.81 4.58 -18.53
CA LYS A 2 -10.72 3.71 -18.05
C LYS A 2 -11.39 2.60 -17.24
N THR A 3 -11.18 1.34 -17.64
CA THR A 3 -11.65 0.17 -16.89
C THR A 3 -11.01 0.19 -15.52
N GLN A 4 -11.84 0.16 -14.47
CA GLN A 4 -11.40 0.18 -13.08
C GLN A 4 -10.87 -1.21 -12.70
N THR A 5 -9.61 -1.28 -12.27
CA THR A 5 -8.92 -2.53 -11.91
C THR A 5 -9.56 -3.22 -10.69
N THR A 6 -9.69 -4.55 -10.76
CA THR A 6 -10.08 -5.39 -9.62
C THR A 6 -8.87 -5.77 -8.77
N MET A 7 -9.08 -6.12 -7.50
CA MET A 7 -8.00 -6.63 -6.64
C MET A 7 -7.31 -7.86 -7.28
N TYR A 8 -8.09 -8.74 -7.90
CA TYR A 8 -7.56 -9.89 -8.63
C TYR A 8 -6.62 -9.49 -9.78
N GLN A 9 -7.03 -8.52 -10.61
CA GLN A 9 -6.18 -8.02 -11.70
C GLN A 9 -4.92 -7.32 -11.17
N ALA A 10 -5.01 -6.61 -10.05
CA ALA A 10 -3.87 -6.01 -9.40
C ALA A 10 -2.84 -7.05 -8.94
N LEU A 11 -3.30 -8.16 -8.32
CA LEU A 11 -2.44 -9.26 -7.91
C LEU A 11 -1.74 -9.91 -9.12
N LEU A 12 -2.47 -10.17 -10.20
CA LEU A 12 -1.85 -10.71 -11.43
C LEU A 12 -0.82 -9.77 -12.03
N ALA A 13 -1.09 -8.46 -12.02
CA ALA A 13 -0.17 -7.44 -12.52
C ALA A 13 1.10 -7.31 -11.66
N ALA A 14 1.03 -7.74 -10.39
CA ALA A 14 2.17 -7.87 -9.48
C ALA A 14 2.90 -9.23 -9.63
N GLU A 15 2.73 -9.92 -10.76
CA GLU A 15 3.34 -11.22 -11.08
C GLU A 15 2.89 -12.37 -10.16
N CYS A 16 1.80 -12.20 -9.41
CA CYS A 16 1.17 -13.29 -8.69
C CYS A 16 0.48 -14.24 -9.69
N CYS A 17 0.70 -15.55 -9.59
CA CYS A 17 -0.01 -16.49 -10.46
C CYS A 17 -1.49 -16.63 -10.05
N ASP A 18 -2.36 -17.06 -10.98
CA ASP A 18 -3.82 -17.19 -10.74
C ASP A 18 -4.16 -18.01 -9.49
N THR A 19 -3.44 -19.12 -9.26
CA THR A 19 -3.64 -19.98 -8.09
C THR A 19 -3.36 -19.23 -6.78
N HIS A 20 -2.23 -18.52 -6.70
CA HIS A 20 -1.89 -17.75 -5.50
C HIS A 20 -2.81 -16.54 -5.32
N ALA A 21 -3.13 -15.83 -6.40
CA ALA A 21 -4.05 -14.70 -6.34
C ALA A 21 -5.44 -15.14 -5.84
N THR A 22 -5.96 -16.26 -6.35
CA THR A 22 -7.24 -16.82 -5.91
C THR A 22 -7.18 -17.26 -4.44
N LEU A 23 -6.10 -17.91 -4.01
CA LEU A 23 -5.92 -18.33 -2.62
C LEU A 23 -5.87 -17.13 -1.66
N ILE A 24 -5.12 -16.08 -2.01
CA ILE A 24 -5.03 -14.84 -1.22
C ILE A 24 -6.43 -14.24 -1.03
N LEU A 25 -7.18 -14.06 -2.12
CA LEU A 25 -8.51 -13.47 -2.07
C LEU A 25 -9.48 -14.30 -1.24
N GLN A 26 -9.47 -15.63 -1.37
CA GLN A 26 -10.31 -16.53 -0.57
C GLN A 26 -9.93 -16.49 0.91
N THR A 27 -8.64 -16.48 1.22
CA THR A 27 -8.13 -16.45 2.60
C THR A 27 -8.55 -15.16 3.32
N LEU A 28 -8.64 -14.07 2.57
CA LEU A 28 -8.97 -12.74 3.09
C LEU A 28 -10.46 -12.37 2.93
N ASP A 29 -11.29 -13.30 2.45
CA ASP A 29 -12.71 -13.08 2.15
C ASP A 29 -12.96 -11.87 1.22
N ILE A 30 -12.08 -11.70 0.23
CA ILE A 30 -12.15 -10.61 -0.76
C ILE A 30 -12.79 -11.15 -2.05
N PRO A 31 -13.90 -10.58 -2.53
CA PRO A 31 -14.50 -10.98 -3.80
C PRO A 31 -13.56 -10.75 -4.98
N LYS A 32 -13.50 -11.70 -5.92
CA LYS A 32 -12.63 -11.63 -7.11
C LYS A 32 -12.98 -10.44 -8.03
N ASP A 33 -14.23 -10.02 -8.01
CA ASP A 33 -14.79 -8.91 -8.78
C ASP A 33 -14.75 -7.57 -8.02
N LEU A 34 -14.20 -7.54 -6.79
CA LEU A 34 -14.04 -6.32 -6.03
C LEU A 34 -13.16 -5.32 -6.79
N ARG A 35 -13.74 -4.16 -7.09
CA ARG A 35 -13.08 -3.07 -7.82
C ARG A 35 -12.36 -2.14 -6.86
N LEU A 36 -11.11 -1.83 -7.17
CA LEU A 36 -10.32 -0.86 -6.41
C LEU A 36 -10.80 0.56 -6.71
N LEU A 37 -10.81 1.43 -5.71
CA LEU A 37 -11.18 2.84 -5.90
C LEU A 37 -10.09 3.64 -6.64
N PHE A 38 -8.90 3.09 -6.76
CA PHE A 38 -7.78 3.68 -7.50
C PHE A 38 -6.86 2.58 -8.05
N GLU A 39 -6.06 2.94 -9.05
CA GLU A 39 -5.06 2.02 -9.62
C GLU A 39 -3.86 1.88 -8.66
N PRO A 40 -3.39 0.66 -8.37
CA PRO A 40 -2.24 0.45 -7.48
C PRO A 40 -0.91 0.96 -8.06
N GLY A 41 -0.82 1.10 -9.39
CA GLY A 41 0.43 1.41 -10.07
C GLY A 41 1.47 0.30 -9.87
N ARG A 42 2.76 0.63 -10.06
CA ARG A 42 3.85 -0.28 -9.71
C ARG A 42 4.00 -0.41 -8.20
N LEU A 43 4.10 -1.63 -7.70
CA LEU A 43 4.36 -1.89 -6.30
C LEU A 43 5.87 -1.86 -6.05
N LEU A 44 6.29 -1.01 -5.11
CA LEU A 44 7.68 -0.83 -4.73
C LEU A 44 7.80 -1.01 -3.22
N MET A 45 8.94 -1.53 -2.78
CA MET A 45 9.32 -1.59 -1.38
C MET A 45 10.76 -1.12 -1.23
N THR A 46 11.08 -0.51 -0.11
CA THR A 46 12.47 -0.16 0.24
C THR A 46 13.25 -1.39 0.70
N ASP A 47 14.57 -1.25 0.70
CA ASP A 47 15.47 -2.32 1.15
C ASP A 47 15.21 -2.71 2.61
N GLY A 48 14.86 -1.75 3.49
CA GLY A 48 14.52 -2.02 4.88
C GLY A 48 13.28 -2.91 5.02
N VAL A 49 12.23 -2.61 4.26
CA VAL A 49 11.02 -3.47 4.21
C VAL A 49 11.38 -4.85 3.67
N GLN A 50 12.12 -4.93 2.57
CA GLN A 50 12.51 -6.21 1.96
C GLN A 50 13.35 -7.06 2.93
N ALA A 51 14.27 -6.44 3.67
CA ALA A 51 15.09 -7.12 4.66
C ALA A 51 14.24 -7.73 5.79
N LEU A 52 13.26 -6.99 6.32
CA LEU A 52 12.35 -7.49 7.36
C LEU A 52 11.45 -8.63 6.85
N GLN A 53 10.99 -8.56 5.60
CA GLN A 53 10.25 -9.66 4.99
C GLN A 53 11.10 -10.91 4.82
N ALA A 54 12.37 -10.75 4.42
CA ALA A 54 13.28 -11.88 4.20
C ALA A 54 13.57 -12.67 5.49
N VAL A 55 13.57 -12.01 6.64
CA VAL A 55 13.75 -12.64 7.96
C VAL A 55 12.45 -13.02 8.65
N GLY A 56 11.29 -12.82 7.99
CA GLY A 56 9.97 -13.17 8.52
C GLY A 56 9.48 -12.29 9.67
N LEU A 57 10.08 -11.10 9.86
CA LEU A 57 9.65 -10.14 10.89
C LEU A 57 8.51 -9.23 10.40
N LEU A 58 8.28 -9.18 9.09
CA LEU A 58 7.21 -8.40 8.48
C LEU A 58 6.58 -9.19 7.33
N ASP A 59 5.24 -9.20 7.26
CA ASP A 59 4.52 -9.54 6.03
C ASP A 59 3.86 -8.26 5.51
N GLY A 60 4.33 -7.76 4.36
CA GLY A 60 3.82 -6.53 3.75
C GLY A 60 2.47 -6.69 3.05
N LEU A 61 2.12 -7.91 2.62
CA LEU A 61 0.94 -8.15 1.78
C LEU A 61 -0.38 -7.71 2.47
N PRO A 62 -0.63 -8.03 3.75
CA PRO A 62 -1.83 -7.57 4.45
C PRO A 62 -1.98 -6.04 4.46
N TYR A 63 -0.88 -5.30 4.68
CA TYR A 63 -0.89 -3.84 4.75
C TYR A 63 -1.10 -3.19 3.37
N LEU A 64 -0.53 -3.79 2.32
CA LEU A 64 -0.81 -3.39 0.95
C LEU A 64 -2.29 -3.57 0.61
N ILE A 65 -2.87 -4.72 0.93
CA ILE A 65 -4.28 -5.00 0.64
C ILE A 65 -5.18 -3.99 1.35
N ARG A 66 -4.93 -3.71 2.63
CA ARG A 66 -5.67 -2.68 3.38
C ARG A 66 -5.61 -1.31 2.69
N HIS A 67 -4.41 -0.89 2.28
CA HIS A 67 -4.21 0.39 1.58
C HIS A 67 -5.03 0.49 0.29
N LEU A 68 -5.01 -0.57 -0.53
CA LEU A 68 -5.77 -0.64 -1.78
C LEU A 68 -7.28 -0.68 -1.57
N LEU A 69 -7.74 -1.16 -0.41
CA LEU A 69 -9.14 -1.13 0.01
C LEU A 69 -9.53 0.16 0.75
N CYS A 70 -8.66 1.18 0.72
CA CYS A 70 -8.86 2.46 1.39
C CYS A 70 -9.01 2.36 2.92
N ASP A 71 -8.53 1.28 3.52
CA ASP A 71 -8.18 1.27 4.94
C ASP A 71 -6.77 1.85 5.05
N TRP A 72 -6.64 3.06 5.60
CA TRP A 72 -5.35 3.75 5.71
C TRP A 72 -4.71 3.65 7.09
N GLY A 73 -5.27 2.79 7.96
CA GLY A 73 -4.71 2.47 9.26
C GLY A 73 -4.68 3.64 10.22
N ASN A 74 -3.53 3.83 10.87
CA ASN A 74 -3.30 4.67 12.04
C ASN A 74 -3.12 6.17 11.71
N LEU A 75 -3.75 6.66 10.66
CA LEU A 75 -3.80 8.09 10.34
C LEU A 75 -4.68 8.86 11.33
N LYS A 76 -4.33 10.13 11.60
CA LYS A 76 -5.20 11.06 12.32
C LYS A 76 -6.40 11.45 11.45
N ALA A 77 -7.51 11.87 12.06
CA ALA A 77 -8.74 12.24 11.34
C ALA A 77 -8.52 13.28 10.21
N ALA A 78 -7.65 14.26 10.43
CA ALA A 78 -7.30 15.25 9.40
C ALA A 78 -6.61 14.59 8.18
N GLN A 79 -5.72 13.62 8.41
CA GLN A 79 -5.03 12.91 7.34
C GLN A 79 -5.97 11.95 6.59
N TRP A 80 -6.92 11.32 7.30
CA TRP A 80 -8.01 10.56 6.67
C TRP A 80 -8.84 11.44 5.73
N ALA A 81 -9.20 12.66 6.16
CA ALA A 81 -9.92 13.61 5.32
C ALA A 81 -9.10 14.04 4.08
N VAL A 82 -7.80 14.26 4.25
CA VAL A 82 -6.89 14.54 3.11
C VAL A 82 -6.92 13.38 2.12
N ASN A 83 -6.76 12.13 2.56
CA ASN A 83 -6.81 10.99 1.64
C ASN A 83 -8.16 10.85 0.91
N LEU A 84 -9.29 11.09 1.60
CA LEU A 84 -10.61 11.08 0.95
C LEU A 84 -10.68 12.10 -0.19
N GLN A 85 -10.17 13.31 0.03
CA GLN A 85 -10.11 14.36 -0.98
C GLN A 85 -9.11 13.99 -2.09
N SER A 86 -7.93 13.50 -1.74
CA SER A 86 -6.88 13.11 -2.68
C SER A 86 -7.29 11.92 -3.56
N LEU A 87 -8.17 11.04 -3.07
CA LEU A 87 -8.77 9.96 -3.86
C LEU A 87 -9.62 10.51 -5.00
N GLN A 88 -10.38 11.58 -4.75
CA GLN A 88 -11.21 12.25 -5.75
C GLN A 88 -10.37 13.10 -6.72
N ASN A 89 -9.31 13.73 -6.21
CA ASN A 89 -8.50 14.70 -6.96
C ASN A 89 -7.29 14.07 -7.68
N GLY A 90 -6.99 12.80 -7.45
CA GLY A 90 -5.83 12.11 -8.03
C GLY A 90 -4.49 12.47 -7.40
N GLU A 91 -4.50 13.07 -6.21
CA GLU A 91 -3.33 13.39 -5.39
C GLU A 91 -2.84 12.15 -4.62
N GLY A 92 -1.67 12.23 -3.97
CA GLY A 92 -1.09 11.09 -3.26
C GLY A 92 -1.94 10.58 -2.09
N LEU A 93 -1.88 9.27 -1.82
CA LEU A 93 -2.55 8.64 -0.67
C LEU A 93 -1.51 8.09 0.29
N LEU A 94 -1.71 8.31 1.59
CA LEU A 94 -0.82 7.82 2.64
C LEU A 94 -1.49 6.72 3.47
N SER A 95 -0.74 5.79 4.02
CA SER A 95 -1.19 4.95 5.12
C SER A 95 -0.08 4.74 6.12
N ILE A 96 -0.47 4.53 7.36
CA ILE A 96 0.44 4.24 8.46
C ILE A 96 -0.09 3.00 9.16
N TYR A 97 0.79 2.03 9.38
CA TYR A 97 0.48 0.84 10.16
C TYR A 97 1.58 0.58 11.16
N TYR A 98 1.19 -0.01 12.28
CA TYR A 98 2.13 -0.64 13.19
C TYR A 98 2.11 -2.16 12.96
N ALA A 99 3.29 -2.75 12.96
CA ALA A 99 3.54 -4.14 12.66
C ALA A 99 4.56 -4.74 13.64
N GLY A 100 4.69 -6.07 13.62
CA GLY A 100 5.49 -6.81 14.59
C GLY A 100 4.72 -7.13 15.87
N GLY A 101 5.29 -8.01 16.71
CA GLY A 101 4.59 -8.55 17.88
C GLY A 101 4.20 -7.51 18.95
N ASN A 102 4.91 -6.38 18.98
CA ASN A 102 4.68 -5.27 19.92
C ASN A 102 4.52 -3.92 19.19
N ASP A 103 4.03 -3.90 17.95
CA ASP A 103 3.85 -2.66 17.17
C ASP A 103 5.14 -1.84 16.98
N GLU A 104 6.30 -2.53 16.99
CA GLU A 104 7.62 -1.90 16.95
C GLU A 104 8.03 -1.42 15.55
N ILE A 105 7.40 -1.97 14.51
CA ILE A 105 7.66 -1.60 13.12
C ILE A 105 6.59 -0.60 12.67
N CYS A 106 7.00 0.64 12.40
CA CYS A 106 6.13 1.64 11.79
C CYS A 106 6.29 1.61 10.26
N LEU A 107 5.25 1.14 9.58
CA LEU A 107 5.19 0.93 8.14
C LEU A 107 4.35 2.02 7.47
N TYR A 108 4.90 2.63 6.44
CA TYR A 108 4.22 3.59 5.59
C TYR A 108 3.91 2.96 4.23
N LEU A 109 2.73 3.29 3.69
CA LEU A 109 2.43 3.07 2.28
C LEU A 109 2.05 4.39 1.63
N TYR A 110 2.61 4.67 0.46
CA TYR A 110 2.34 5.88 -0.30
C TYR A 110 2.02 5.57 -1.75
N SER A 111 0.78 5.83 -2.16
CA SER A 111 0.40 5.88 -3.57
C SER A 111 0.70 7.26 -4.13
N ALA A 112 1.54 7.35 -5.15
CA ALA A 112 1.92 8.63 -5.75
C ALA A 112 0.73 9.35 -6.44
N PRO A 113 0.81 10.68 -6.61
CA PRO A 113 -0.05 11.40 -7.55
C PRO A 113 0.01 10.73 -8.92
N SER A 114 -1.09 10.77 -9.68
CA SER A 114 -1.27 10.03 -10.95
C SER A 114 -1.28 8.49 -10.85
N ARG A 115 -1.07 7.91 -9.65
CA ARG A 115 -1.07 6.45 -9.40
C ARG A 115 -0.01 5.68 -10.20
N ALA A 116 1.14 6.30 -10.43
CA ALA A 116 2.25 5.66 -11.13
C ALA A 116 2.90 4.52 -10.31
N PHE A 117 2.91 4.65 -8.98
CA PHE A 117 3.44 3.64 -8.06
C PHE A 117 2.79 3.73 -6.68
N THR A 118 2.85 2.62 -5.95
CA THR A 118 2.65 2.50 -4.51
C THR A 118 3.96 2.06 -3.88
N LEU A 119 4.50 2.85 -2.96
CA LEU A 119 5.74 2.57 -2.24
C LEU A 119 5.43 2.15 -0.81
N MET A 120 6.02 1.05 -0.38
CA MET A 120 6.07 0.62 1.02
C MET A 120 7.45 0.94 1.60
N LEU A 121 7.48 1.57 2.77
CA LEU A 121 8.71 2.01 3.42
C LEU A 121 8.60 2.05 4.95
N LEU A 122 9.73 1.96 5.64
CA LEU A 122 9.80 2.13 7.09
C LEU A 122 9.83 3.62 7.49
N ALA A 123 9.44 3.92 8.73
CA ALA A 123 9.47 5.29 9.28
C ALA A 123 10.84 5.96 9.14
N ASP A 124 11.91 5.26 9.52
CA ASP A 124 13.28 5.80 9.48
C ASP A 124 13.75 6.11 8.04
N GLU A 125 13.18 5.44 7.04
CA GLU A 125 13.45 5.68 5.62
C GLU A 125 12.64 6.87 5.08
N LEU A 126 11.41 7.08 5.60
CA LEU A 126 10.56 8.22 5.24
C LEU A 126 11.21 9.54 5.65
N ASP A 127 11.75 9.61 6.87
CA ASP A 127 12.43 10.80 7.38
C ASP A 127 13.62 11.18 6.49
N CYS A 128 14.37 10.18 6.02
CA CYS A 128 15.46 10.35 5.06
C CYS A 128 14.95 10.96 3.73
N MET A 129 13.83 10.47 3.20
CA MET A 129 13.24 11.00 1.96
C MET A 129 12.77 12.45 2.08
N GLN A 130 12.16 12.83 3.21
CA GLN A 130 11.71 14.21 3.44
C GLN A 130 12.88 15.19 3.53
N HIS A 131 13.99 14.79 4.17
CA HIS A 131 15.21 15.60 4.22
C HIS A 131 15.84 15.78 2.83
N LEU A 132 15.80 14.77 1.96
CA LEU A 132 16.33 14.87 0.60
C LEU A 132 15.47 15.76 -0.32
N GLN A 133 14.15 15.83 -0.10
CA GLN A 133 13.24 16.67 -0.89
C GLN A 133 13.28 18.15 -0.49
N THR A 134 13.64 18.46 0.76
CA THR A 134 13.74 19.85 1.26
C THR A 134 15.08 20.52 0.96
N GLN A 135 16.07 19.77 0.45
CA GLN A 135 17.38 20.29 0.02
C GLN A 135 17.48 20.54 -1.50
N ARG A 136 16.36 20.49 -2.23
CA ARG A 136 16.27 20.83 -3.66
C ARG A 136 15.50 22.11 -3.87
#